data_AF-A0A183L873-F1
#
_entry.id   AF-A0A183L873-F1
#
_cell.length_a   1.000
_cell.length_b   1.000
_cell.length_c   1.000
_cell.angle_alpha   90.00
_cell.angle_beta   90.00
_cell.angle_gamma   90.00
#
_symmetry.space_group_name_H-M   'P 1'
#
loop_
_entity.id
_entity.type
_entity.pdbx_description
1 polymer ?
#
loop_
_entity_poly.entity_id
_entity_poly.type
_entity_poly.pdbx_seq_one_letter_code
_entity_poly.pdbx_strand_id
1 'polypeptide(L)'
;MTKKDVKGDKIVADFLKFIGGEVYSLIKTLAYPEKPISLPYATLKELLLNHVKCTSFECRERAKFHKMIRQNDQKVSEFILELQKQAAKRNFMIDFMCN
;
A
#
# COMPACT_ATOMS: atom_id res chain seq x y z
N MET A 1 -10.72 35.34 9.23
CA MET A 1 -9.91 34.37 9.97
C MET A 1 -10.76 33.12 10.24
N THR A 2 -10.45 32.02 9.56
CA THR A 2 -11.27 30.81 9.44
C THR A 2 -11.34 29.99 10.73
N LYS A 3 -12.55 29.69 11.22
CA LYS A 3 -12.81 28.83 12.40
C LYS A 3 -12.85 27.32 12.08
N LYS A 4 -12.50 26.91 10.86
CA LYS A 4 -12.64 25.52 10.40
C LYS A 4 -11.42 24.65 10.72
N ASP A 5 -10.25 25.26 10.87
CA ASP A 5 -8.97 24.53 10.97
C ASP A 5 -8.78 23.88 12.36
N VAL A 6 -9.27 24.54 13.42
CA VAL A 6 -9.16 24.05 14.83
C VAL A 6 -9.83 22.69 15.05
N LYS A 7 -10.89 22.37 14.30
CA LYS A 7 -11.61 21.10 14.44
C LYS A 7 -10.85 19.95 13.77
N GLY A 8 -10.17 20.20 12.65
CA GLY A 8 -9.36 19.22 11.93
C GLY A 8 -8.11 18.83 12.71
N ASP A 9 -7.41 19.83 13.23
CA ASP A 9 -6.16 19.64 14.00
C ASP A 9 -6.39 18.79 15.25
N LYS A 10 -7.52 19.01 15.93
CA LYS A 10 -7.90 18.20 17.10
C LYS A 10 -8.14 16.73 16.74
N ILE A 11 -8.77 16.46 15.60
CA ILE A 11 -9.03 15.09 15.13
C ILE A 11 -7.71 14.39 14.76
N VAL A 12 -6.78 15.09 14.11
CA VAL A 12 -5.46 14.54 13.78
C VAL A 12 -4.67 14.23 15.06
N ALA A 13 -4.63 15.15 16.01
CA ALA A 13 -3.94 14.95 17.29
C ALA A 13 -4.54 13.79 18.10
N ASP A 14 -5.87 13.72 18.21
CA ASP A 14 -6.57 12.64 18.90
C ASP A 14 -6.32 11.29 18.20
N PHE A 15 -6.33 11.25 16.86
CA PHE A 15 -6.00 10.06 16.09
C PHE A 15 -4.56 9.60 16.34
N LEU A 16 -3.58 10.51 16.24
CA LEU A 16 -2.17 10.20 16.46
C LEU A 16 -1.87 9.76 17.90
N LYS A 17 -2.63 10.25 18.88
CA LYS A 17 -2.54 9.82 20.28
C LYS A 17 -3.20 8.45 20.51
N PHE A 18 -4.28 8.16 19.78
CA PHE A 18 -5.01 6.90 19.90
C PHE A 18 -4.26 5.73 19.25
N ILE A 19 -3.57 5.96 18.15
CA ILE A 19 -2.78 4.92 17.49
C ILE A 19 -1.55 4.52 18.32
N GLY A 20 -1.21 3.24 18.30
CA GLY A 20 -0.02 2.72 18.97
C GLY A 20 1.29 3.22 18.34
N GLY A 21 2.40 3.07 19.07
CA GLY A 21 3.72 3.54 18.64
C GLY A 21 4.22 2.92 17.33
N GLU A 22 3.83 1.69 17.03
CA GLU A 22 4.17 1.01 15.77
C GLU A 22 3.51 1.68 14.56
N VAL A 23 2.20 1.96 14.66
CA VAL A 23 1.45 2.63 13.60
C VAL A 23 1.94 4.07 13.43
N TYR A 24 2.27 4.75 14.53
CA TYR A 24 2.87 6.08 14.47
C TYR A 24 4.23 6.08 13.75
N SER A 25 5.10 5.11 14.05
CA SER A 25 6.39 4.93 13.38
C SER A 25 6.22 4.68 11.88
N LEU A 26 5.26 3.83 11.50
CA LEU A 26 4.90 3.58 10.11
C LEU A 26 4.44 4.86 9.40
N ILE A 27 3.51 5.60 10.00
CA ILE A 27 3.02 6.86 9.43
C ILE A 27 4.17 7.86 9.26
N LYS A 28 5.09 7.94 10.24
CA LYS A 28 6.27 8.82 10.15
C LYS A 28 7.15 8.46 8.94
N THR A 29 7.34 7.17 8.67
CA THR A 29 8.07 6.71 7.49
C THR A 29 7.32 7.01 6.20
N LEU A 30 6.01 6.75 6.16
CA LEU A 30 5.17 6.97 4.97
C LEU A 30 4.94 8.46 4.64
N ALA A 31 4.94 9.33 5.65
CA ALA A 31 4.73 10.77 5.51
C ALA A 31 6.00 11.55 5.17
N TYR A 32 7.18 10.93 5.22
CA TYR A 32 8.46 11.61 4.99
C TYR A 32 8.49 12.30 3.61
N PRO A 33 8.93 13.58 3.50
CA PRO A 33 9.59 14.41 4.52
C PRO A 33 8.65 15.21 5.44
N GLU A 34 7.35 15.14 5.22
CA GLU A 34 6.37 15.89 6.01
C GLU A 34 6.14 15.27 7.40
N LYS A 35 5.67 16.09 8.34
CA LYS A 35 5.36 15.61 9.69
C LYS A 35 3.95 15.04 9.70
N PRO A 36 3.69 13.90 10.37
CA PRO A 36 2.34 13.34 10.46
C PRO A 36 1.28 14.31 10.98
N ILE A 37 1.66 15.24 11.86
CA ILE A 37 0.77 16.25 12.44
C ILE A 37 0.39 17.37 11.46
N SER A 38 1.19 17.61 10.42
CA SER A 38 0.87 18.61 9.38
C SER A 38 -0.02 18.03 8.28
N LEU A 39 -0.19 16.71 8.25
CA LEU A 39 -1.02 16.05 7.26
C LEU A 39 -2.50 16.06 7.66
N PRO A 40 -3.42 16.29 6.70
CA PRO A 40 -4.84 16.11 6.94
C PRO A 40 -5.17 14.67 7.34
N TYR A 41 -6.18 14.51 8.19
CA TYR A 41 -6.67 13.19 8.60
C TYR A 41 -6.99 12.26 7.40
N ALA A 42 -7.57 12.81 6.32
CA ALA A 42 -7.88 12.06 5.11
C ALA A 42 -6.62 11.43 4.50
N THR A 43 -5.54 12.20 4.39
CA THR A 43 -4.24 11.73 3.87
C THR A 43 -3.62 10.67 4.78
N LEU A 44 -3.65 10.87 6.10
CA LEU A 44 -3.16 9.88 7.06
C LEU A 44 -3.89 8.53 6.95
N LYS A 45 -5.23 8.59 6.83
CA LYS A 45 -6.06 7.40 6.65
C LYS A 45 -5.77 6.70 5.31
N GLU A 46 -5.60 7.47 4.25
CA GLU A 46 -5.29 6.95 2.93
C GLU A 46 -3.90 6.29 2.89
N LEU A 47 -2.87 6.91 3.48
CA LEU A 47 -1.52 6.35 3.59
C LEU A 47 -1.53 4.98 4.28
N LEU A 48 -2.22 4.86 5.40
CA LEU A 48 -2.36 3.58 6.11
C LEU A 48 -3.11 2.54 5.28
N LEU A 49 -4.23 2.94 4.68
CA LEU A 49 -5.06 2.02 3.89
C LEU A 49 -4.32 1.52 2.65
N ASN A 50 -3.57 2.39 1.98
CA ASN A 50 -2.75 2.06 0.83
C ASN A 50 -1.63 1.11 1.23
N HIS A 51 -0.92 1.36 2.35
CA HIS A 51 0.13 0.45 2.81
C HIS A 51 -0.38 -0.96 3.11
N VAL A 52 -1.51 -1.11 3.81
CA VAL A 52 -2.09 -2.42 4.12
C VAL A 52 -2.58 -3.14 2.86
N LYS A 53 -3.22 -2.41 1.93
CA LYS A 53 -3.72 -2.97 0.66
C LYS A 53 -2.59 -3.38 -0.28
N CYS A 54 -1.62 -2.49 -0.49
CA CYS A 54 -0.44 -2.69 -1.33
C CYS A 54 0.35 -3.91 -0.82
N THR A 55 0.79 -3.89 0.44
CA THR A 55 1.65 -4.95 1.00
C THR A 55 1.01 -6.34 0.93
N SER A 56 -0.26 -6.49 1.31
CA SER A 56 -0.89 -7.81 1.38
C SER A 56 -1.28 -8.39 0.02
N PHE A 57 -1.71 -7.54 -0.91
CA PHE A 57 -2.16 -7.99 -2.23
C PHE A 57 -0.97 -8.20 -3.18
N GLU A 58 -0.02 -7.28 -3.20
CA GLU A 58 1.11 -7.33 -4.14
C GLU A 58 2.09 -8.43 -3.79
N CYS A 59 2.49 -8.55 -2.52
CA CYS A 59 3.37 -9.64 -2.09
C CYS A 59 2.74 -11.01 -2.39
N ARG A 60 1.42 -11.15 -2.23
CA ARG A 60 0.71 -12.40 -2.52
C ARG A 60 0.72 -12.73 -4.01
N GLU A 61 0.38 -11.78 -4.88
CA GLU A 61 0.36 -12.02 -6.32
C GLU A 61 1.78 -12.17 -6.91
N ARG A 62 2.77 -11.47 -6.36
CA ARG A 62 4.20 -11.67 -6.66
C ARG A 62 4.68 -13.06 -6.28
N ALA A 63 4.37 -13.51 -5.06
CA ALA A 63 4.73 -14.84 -4.61
C ALA A 63 4.07 -15.93 -5.46
N LYS A 64 2.83 -15.73 -5.91
CA LYS A 64 2.18 -16.64 -6.86
C LYS A 64 2.92 -16.68 -8.19
N PHE A 65 3.23 -15.53 -8.77
CA PHE A 65 3.95 -15.43 -10.04
C PHE A 65 5.32 -16.14 -9.99
N HIS A 66 6.11 -15.89 -8.93
CA HIS A 66 7.43 -16.52 -8.76
C HIS A 66 7.34 -18.04 -8.54
N LYS A 67 6.20 -18.56 -8.06
CA LYS A 67 5.97 -19.99 -7.88
C LYS A 67 5.39 -20.67 -9.12
N MET A 68 5.08 -19.93 -10.19
CA MET A 68 4.55 -20.54 -11.42
C MET A 68 5.65 -21.32 -12.11
N ILE A 69 5.45 -22.63 -12.23
CA ILE A 69 6.30 -23.57 -12.95
C ILE A 69 5.41 -24.31 -13.95
N ARG A 70 5.84 -24.39 -15.20
CA ARG A 70 5.12 -25.10 -16.26
C ARG A 70 5.06 -26.59 -15.93
N GLN A 71 3.87 -27.20 -16.04
CA GLN A 71 3.73 -28.65 -15.90
C GLN A 71 4.26 -29.38 -17.14
N ASN A 72 4.70 -30.63 -16.98
CA ASN A 72 5.33 -31.40 -18.07
C ASN A 72 4.41 -31.62 -19.27
N ASP A 73 3.10 -31.77 -19.03
CA ASP A 73 2.05 -31.99 -20.02
C ASP A 73 1.39 -30.69 -20.53
N GLN A 74 1.62 -29.56 -19.85
CA GLN A 74 1.05 -28.27 -20.21
C GLN A 74 1.70 -27.69 -21.46
N LYS A 75 0.91 -27.18 -22.40
CA LYS A 75 1.45 -26.50 -23.60
C LYS A 75 2.12 -25.18 -23.22
N VAL A 76 3.19 -24.84 -23.93
CA VAL A 76 3.92 -23.59 -23.72
C VAL A 76 3.01 -22.36 -23.92
N SER A 77 2.14 -22.38 -24.93
CA SER A 77 1.21 -21.29 -25.21
C SER A 77 0.19 -21.06 -24.08
N GLU A 78 -0.30 -22.12 -23.46
CA GLU A 78 -1.24 -22.04 -22.32
C GLU A 78 -0.53 -21.48 -21.09
N PHE A 79 0.68 -21.95 -20.82
CA PHE A 79 1.48 -21.43 -19.70
C PHE A 79 1.83 -19.94 -19.88
N ILE A 80 2.16 -19.51 -21.10
CA ILE A 80 2.38 -18.09 -21.42
C ILE A 80 1.11 -17.27 -21.15
N LEU A 81 -0.06 -17.77 -21.55
CA LEU A 81 -1.33 -17.09 -21.31
C LEU A 81 -1.64 -16.95 -19.81
N GLU A 82 -1.35 -17.99 -19.02
CA GLU A 82 -1.49 -17.95 -17.57
C GLU A 82 -0.53 -16.95 -16.91
N LEU A 83 0.73 -16.92 -17.35
CA LEU A 83 1.72 -15.93 -16.89
C LEU A 83 1.26 -14.50 -17.20
N GLN A 84 0.79 -14.25 -18.43
CA GLN A 84 0.27 -12.96 -18.84
C GLN A 84 -0.97 -12.56 -18.03
N LYS A 85 -1.89 -13.50 -17.79
CA LYS A 85 -3.08 -13.28 -16.96
C LYS A 85 -2.72 -12.95 -15.51
N GLN A 86 -1.69 -13.60 -14.96
CA GLN A 86 -1.18 -13.32 -13.62
C GLN A 86 -0.49 -11.95 -13.56
N ALA A 87 0.31 -11.60 -14.57
CA ALA A 87 0.97 -10.30 -14.70
C ALA A 87 -0.03 -9.14 -14.93
N ALA A 88 -1.16 -9.42 -15.59
CA ALA A 88 -2.21 -8.44 -15.84
C ALA A 88 -3.06 -8.11 -14.60
N LYS A 89 -2.87 -8.81 -13.48
CA LYS A 89 -3.54 -8.43 -12.22
C LYS A 89 -3.01 -7.06 -11.77
N ARG A 90 -3.92 -6.08 -11.69
CA ARG A 90 -3.60 -4.71 -11.25
C ARG A 90 -2.83 -4.74 -9.93
N ASN A 91 -1.76 -3.96 -9.88
CA ASN A 91 -0.72 -3.85 -8.85
C ASN A 91 0.57 -4.67 -9.06
N PHE A 92 0.71 -5.47 -10.12
CA PHE A 92 2.02 -6.06 -10.43
C PHE A 92 3.07 -5.04 -10.93
N MET A 93 2.61 -3.88 -11.44
CA MET A 93 3.41 -2.94 -12.23
C MET A 93 3.81 -1.64 -11.49
N ILE A 94 3.43 -1.44 -10.22
CA ILE A 94 3.89 -0.25 -9.46
C ILE A 94 5.29 -0.47 -8.85
N ASP A 95 5.77 -1.71 -8.79
CA ASP A 95 7.02 -2.08 -8.10
C ASP A 95 8.28 -2.12 -8.97
N PHE A 96 8.23 -1.79 -10.27
CA PHE A 96 9.48 -1.61 -11.02
C PHE A 96 10.21 -0.30 -10.65
N MET A 97 9.61 0.54 -9.79
CA MET A 97 10.12 1.86 -9.39
C MET A 97 10.24 2.06 -7.87
N CYS A 98 9.94 1.05 -7.04
CA CYS A 98 10.15 1.10 -5.60
C CYS A 98 11.41 0.31 -5.22
N ASN A 99 12.58 0.83 -5.60
CA ASN A 99 13.88 0.45 -5.06
C ASN A 99 14.72 1.71 -4.85
#